data_AF-A0A9D3Y048-F1
#
_entry.id   AF-A0A9D3Y048-F1
#
_cell.length_a   1.000
_cell.length_b   1.000
_cell.length_c   1.000
_cell.angle_alpha   90.00
_cell.angle_beta   90.00
_cell.angle_gamma   90.00
#
_symmetry.space_group_name_H-M   'P 1'
#
loop_
_entity.id
_entity.type
_entity.pdbx_description
1 polymer ?
#
loop_
_entity_poly.entity_id
_entity_poly.type
_entity_poly.pdbx_seq_one_letter_code
_entity_poly.pdbx_strand_id
1 'polypeptide(L)'
;MLSIEVFNDESGMLEALHCLGIKSLSLRLGCYMEVKQTESLSQSLASLTRLEMLSIEVFNDESGMLEALHCLGIKSLSLRLGCYMEVKQTESLSQSLVSLTRLEMLSIKVYKDEPGIRGALREF
;
A
#
# COMPACT_ATOMS: atom_id res chain seq x y z
N MET A 1 -1.83 -15.88 6.33
CA MET A 1 -1.24 -14.74 5.61
C MET A 1 -1.08 -15.18 4.16
N LEU A 2 -1.78 -14.54 3.23
CA LEU A 2 -1.62 -14.78 1.80
C LEU A 2 -0.57 -13.81 1.27
N SER A 3 0.42 -14.32 0.54
CA SER A 3 1.46 -13.47 -0.08
C SER A 3 1.35 -13.59 -1.59
N ILE A 4 1.32 -12.44 -2.25
CA ILE A 4 1.19 -12.31 -3.70
C ILE A 4 2.32 -11.40 -4.17
N GLU A 5 3.00 -11.82 -5.21
CA GLU A 5 3.97 -11.00 -5.90
C GLU A 5 3.34 -10.52 -7.20
N VAL A 6 3.15 -9.21 -7.33
CA VAL A 6 2.51 -8.60 -8.49
C VAL A 6 3.61 -7.99 -9.35
N PHE A 7 3.81 -8.55 -10.54
CA PHE A 7 4.88 -8.15 -11.45
C PHE A 7 4.41 -7.49 -12.75
N ASN A 8 3.12 -7.58 -13.12
CA ASN A 8 2.46 -6.80 -14.18
C ASN A 8 0.98 -7.24 -14.32
N ASP A 9 0.05 -6.28 -14.21
CA ASP A 9 -1.39 -6.37 -14.50
C ASP A 9 -2.15 -7.63 -14.03
N GLU A 10 -2.63 -7.62 -12.79
CA GLU A 10 -3.39 -8.74 -12.21
C GLU A 10 -4.66 -8.29 -11.46
N SER A 11 -5.39 -7.33 -12.04
CA SER A 11 -6.72 -6.91 -11.54
C SER A 11 -7.64 -8.10 -11.21
N GLY A 12 -7.58 -9.18 -12.01
CA GLY A 12 -8.35 -10.41 -11.79
C GLY A 12 -7.92 -11.27 -10.58
N MET A 13 -6.65 -11.19 -10.12
CA MET A 13 -6.23 -11.96 -8.94
C MET A 13 -6.79 -11.38 -7.66
N LEU A 14 -6.83 -10.06 -7.54
CA LEU A 14 -7.33 -9.41 -6.32
C LEU A 14 -8.85 -9.52 -6.18
N GLU A 15 -9.60 -9.51 -7.29
CA GLU A 15 -11.04 -9.82 -7.27
C GLU A 15 -11.32 -11.24 -6.72
N ALA A 16 -10.48 -12.22 -7.06
CA ALA A 16 -10.60 -13.57 -6.53
C ALA A 16 -10.36 -13.64 -5.00
N LEU A 17 -9.58 -12.71 -4.44
CA LEU A 17 -9.30 -12.63 -3.00
C LEU A 17 -10.49 -12.17 -2.18
N HIS A 18 -11.36 -11.34 -2.76
CA HIS A 18 -12.57 -10.88 -2.09
C HIS A 18 -13.44 -12.06 -1.62
N CYS A 19 -13.57 -13.10 -2.46
CA CYS A 19 -14.33 -14.31 -2.16
C CYS A 19 -13.73 -15.17 -1.04
N LEU A 20 -12.44 -14.99 -0.71
CA LEU A 20 -11.72 -15.82 0.25
C LEU A 20 -11.75 -15.28 1.68
N GLY A 21 -12.34 -14.10 1.92
CA GLY A 21 -12.47 -13.52 3.26
C GLY A 21 -11.14 -13.30 3.98
N ILE A 22 -10.10 -12.94 3.21
CA ILE A 22 -8.73 -12.85 3.69
C ILE A 22 -8.58 -11.72 4.71
N LYS A 23 -7.94 -12.06 5.84
CA LYS A 23 -7.61 -11.09 6.90
C LYS A 23 -6.22 -10.50 6.80
N SER A 24 -5.32 -11.15 6.04
CA SER A 24 -3.91 -10.75 5.95
C SER A 24 -3.39 -10.97 4.55
N LEU A 25 -2.93 -9.89 3.93
CA LEU A 25 -2.40 -9.82 2.57
C LEU A 25 -0.99 -9.24 2.60
N SER A 26 -0.08 -9.87 1.88
CA SER A 26 1.23 -9.32 1.57
C SER A 26 1.36 -9.16 0.07
N LEU A 27 1.71 -7.95 -0.37
CA LEU A 27 1.96 -7.59 -1.76
C LEU A 27 3.43 -7.26 -1.95
N ARG A 28 4.01 -7.74 -3.04
CA ARG A 28 5.33 -7.35 -3.50
C ARG A 28 5.21 -6.77 -4.90
N LEU A 29 5.64 -5.52 -5.06
CA LEU A 29 5.46 -4.70 -6.25
C LEU A 29 6.84 -4.37 -6.83
N GLY A 30 7.14 -4.93 -8.00
CA GLY A 30 8.48 -4.92 -8.60
C GLY A 30 8.65 -4.07 -9.87
N CYS A 31 7.58 -3.51 -10.43
CA CYS A 31 7.55 -2.88 -11.74
C CYS A 31 7.10 -1.40 -11.67
N TYR A 32 7.04 -0.71 -12.80
CA TYR A 32 6.36 0.58 -12.92
C TYR A 32 4.85 0.31 -13.08
N MET A 33 4.03 0.66 -12.09
CA MET A 33 2.58 0.66 -12.26
C MET A 33 2.12 1.90 -13.01
N GLU A 34 1.38 1.67 -14.09
CA GLU A 34 0.60 2.73 -14.71
C GLU A 34 -0.55 3.16 -13.79
N VAL A 35 -1.04 4.39 -13.97
CA VAL A 35 -2.17 4.96 -13.21
C VAL A 35 -3.37 4.01 -13.15
N LYS A 36 -3.68 3.32 -14.25
CA LYS A 36 -4.79 2.36 -14.31
C LYS A 36 -4.60 1.14 -13.38
N GLN A 37 -3.36 0.66 -13.25
CA GLN A 37 -3.04 -0.46 -12.38
C GLN A 37 -3.15 -0.05 -10.91
N THR A 38 -2.73 1.17 -10.60
CA THR A 38 -2.94 1.78 -9.28
C THR A 38 -4.43 1.87 -8.92
N GLU A 39 -5.25 2.42 -9.81
CA GLU A 39 -6.70 2.57 -9.56
C GLU A 39 -7.35 1.21 -9.34
N SER A 40 -7.00 0.22 -10.16
CA SER A 40 -7.49 -1.15 -10.01
C SER A 40 -7.05 -1.80 -8.70
N LEU A 41 -5.80 -1.59 -8.29
CA LEU A 41 -5.28 -2.06 -6.99
C LEU A 41 -6.03 -1.41 -5.82
N SER A 42 -6.26 -0.09 -5.88
CA SER A 42 -7.02 0.66 -4.87
C SER A 42 -8.43 0.10 -4.71
N GLN A 43 -9.16 -0.05 -5.81
CA GLN A 43 -10.52 -0.61 -5.81
C GLN A 43 -10.53 -2.03 -5.26
N SER A 44 -9.55 -2.83 -5.65
CA SER A 44 -9.41 -4.20 -5.21
C SER A 44 -9.15 -4.29 -3.71
N LEU A 45 -8.20 -3.52 -3.17
CA LEU A 45 -7.91 -3.47 -1.73
C LEU A 45 -9.11 -2.96 -0.94
N ALA A 46 -9.80 -1.93 -1.43
CA ALA A 46 -11.00 -1.40 -0.80
C ALA A 46 -12.15 -2.43 -0.76
N SER A 47 -12.22 -3.32 -1.75
CA SER A 47 -13.21 -4.41 -1.75
C SER A 47 -12.95 -5.44 -0.64
N LEU A 48 -11.71 -5.58 -0.15
CA LEU A 48 -11.34 -6.55 0.89
C LEU A 48 -11.78 -6.08 2.30
N THR A 49 -13.08 -5.97 2.52
CA THR A 49 -13.71 -5.46 3.76
C THR A 49 -13.32 -6.21 5.03
N ARG A 50 -12.80 -7.43 4.92
CA ARG A 50 -12.32 -8.25 6.05
C ARG A 50 -10.81 -8.19 6.27
N LEU A 51 -10.08 -7.45 5.44
CA LEU A 51 -8.65 -7.30 5.57
C LEU A 51 -8.33 -6.54 6.86
N GLU A 52 -7.51 -7.14 7.70
CA GLU A 52 -7.05 -6.56 8.97
C GLU A 52 -5.57 -6.20 8.90
N MET A 53 -4.78 -6.90 8.08
CA MET A 53 -3.34 -6.70 7.96
C MET A 53 -2.93 -6.61 6.49
N LEU A 54 -2.18 -5.56 6.15
CA LEU A 54 -1.61 -5.35 4.83
C LEU A 54 -0.10 -5.14 4.95
N SER A 55 0.66 -5.90 4.18
CA SER A 55 2.09 -5.68 3.99
C SER A 55 2.34 -5.37 2.53
N ILE A 56 3.11 -4.32 2.24
CA ILE A 56 3.50 -3.95 0.88
C ILE A 56 5.00 -3.74 0.83
N GLU A 57 5.65 -4.41 -0.11
CA GLU A 57 7.05 -4.17 -0.47
C GLU A 57 7.10 -3.57 -1.87
N VAL A 58 7.68 -2.38 -2.00
CA VAL A 58 7.78 -1.64 -3.26
C VAL A 58 9.24 -1.45 -3.60
N PHE A 59 9.65 -1.89 -4.78
CA PHE A 59 11.04 -1.82 -5.23
C PHE A 59 11.33 -0.69 -6.21
N ASN A 60 10.32 -0.16 -6.90
CA ASN A 60 10.46 0.93 -7.87
C ASN A 60 9.47 2.07 -7.61
N ASP A 61 9.83 3.25 -8.10
CA ASP A 61 9.14 4.51 -7.85
C ASP A 61 7.69 4.52 -8.34
N GLU A 62 6.71 4.62 -7.43
CA GLU A 62 5.28 4.66 -7.77
C GLU A 62 4.52 5.66 -6.89
N SER A 63 4.06 6.75 -7.51
CA SER A 63 3.18 7.72 -6.87
C SER A 63 1.78 7.17 -6.57
N GLY A 64 1.33 6.18 -7.34
CA GLY A 64 -0.03 5.68 -7.28
C GLY A 64 -0.31 4.71 -6.13
N MET A 65 0.64 3.82 -5.80
CA MET A 65 0.43 2.79 -4.77
C MET A 65 -0.02 3.38 -3.42
N LEU A 66 0.49 4.56 -3.07
CA LEU A 66 0.14 5.23 -1.83
C LEU A 66 -1.33 5.64 -1.80
N GLU A 67 -1.91 6.03 -2.93
CA GLU A 67 -3.33 6.33 -3.05
C GLU A 67 -4.19 5.07 -2.88
N ALA A 68 -3.66 3.89 -3.22
CA ALA A 68 -4.35 2.62 -3.01
C ALA A 68 -4.48 2.23 -1.53
N LEU A 69 -3.73 2.89 -0.64
CA LEU A 69 -3.87 2.74 0.82
C LEU A 69 -4.99 3.57 1.41
N HIS A 70 -5.52 4.54 0.65
CA HIS A 70 -6.48 5.50 1.17
C HIS A 70 -7.80 4.82 1.58
N CYS A 71 -8.35 5.22 2.72
CA CYS A 71 -9.61 4.73 3.31
C CYS A 71 -9.69 3.21 3.58
N LEU A 72 -8.55 2.51 3.68
CA LEU A 72 -8.60 1.08 4.03
C LEU A 72 -8.97 0.87 5.51
N GLY A 73 -9.85 -0.11 5.75
CA GLY A 73 -10.31 -0.49 7.10
C GLY A 73 -9.36 -1.41 7.86
N ILE A 74 -8.04 -1.33 7.62
CA ILE A 74 -7.02 -2.23 8.19
C ILE A 74 -6.56 -1.79 9.58
N LYS A 75 -6.05 -2.75 10.35
CA LYS A 75 -5.46 -2.54 11.69
C LYS A 75 -3.94 -2.53 11.69
N SER A 76 -3.31 -3.20 10.74
CA SER A 76 -1.86 -3.25 10.61
C SER A 76 -1.43 -2.94 9.19
N LEU A 77 -0.47 -2.04 9.06
CA LEU A 77 0.19 -1.72 7.82
C LEU A 77 1.71 -1.89 7.98
N SER A 78 2.31 -2.66 7.08
CA SER A 78 3.76 -2.77 6.95
C SER A 78 4.17 -2.32 5.55
N LEU A 79 4.93 -1.22 5.45
CA LEU A 79 5.49 -0.74 4.20
C LEU A 79 6.99 -1.01 4.18
N ARG A 80 7.49 -1.51 3.05
CA ARG A 80 8.91 -1.56 2.76
C ARG A 80 9.17 -0.86 1.44
N LEU A 81 9.91 0.24 1.49
CA LEU A 81 10.11 1.17 0.38
C LEU A 81 11.58 1.12 -0.06
N GLY A 82 11.80 0.49 -1.21
CA GLY A 82 13.10 0.32 -1.89
C GLY A 82 13.50 1.46 -2.81
N CYS A 83 12.60 2.42 -3.04
CA CYS A 83 12.79 3.57 -3.92
C CYS A 83 12.88 4.89 -3.14
N TYR A 84 13.40 5.91 -3.83
CA TYR A 84 13.41 7.29 -3.35
C TYR A 84 11.99 7.86 -3.38
N MET A 85 11.58 8.62 -2.37
CA MET A 85 10.27 9.28 -2.35
C MET A 85 10.38 10.76 -2.70
N GLU A 86 9.67 11.19 -3.74
CA GLU A 86 9.47 12.60 -4.03
C GLU A 86 8.51 13.27 -3.01
N VAL A 87 8.53 14.60 -2.97
CA VAL A 87 7.66 15.39 -2.06
C VAL A 87 6.18 15.06 -2.24
N LYS A 88 5.71 14.94 -3.48
CA LYS A 88 4.31 14.59 -3.76
C LYS A 88 3.91 13.24 -3.17
N GLN A 89 4.81 12.27 -3.23
CA GLN A 89 4.56 10.92 -2.72
C GLN A 89 4.55 10.93 -1.19
N THR A 90 5.39 11.77 -0.59
CA THR A 90 5.36 12.01 0.85
C THR A 90 4.00 12.55 1.29
N GLU A 91 3.46 13.53 0.57
CA GLU A 91 2.13 14.08 0.84
C GLU A 91 1.03 13.03 0.66
N SER A 92 1.07 12.24 -0.43
CA SER A 92 0.13 11.14 -0.64
C SER A 92 0.20 10.10 0.47
N LEU A 93 1.40 9.75 0.94
CA LEU A 93 1.57 8.83 2.07
C LEU A 93 0.98 9.42 3.36
N SER A 94 1.27 10.69 3.68
CA SER A 94 0.68 11.42 4.81
C SER A 94 -0.85 11.29 4.80
N GLN A 95 -1.47 11.66 3.68
CA GLN A 95 -2.93 11.67 3.53
C GLN A 95 -3.52 10.26 3.66
N SER A 96 -2.91 9.29 2.99
CA SER A 96 -3.35 7.91 3.08
C SER A 96 -3.22 7.36 4.48
N LEU A 97 -2.11 7.60 5.19
CA LEU A 97 -1.96 7.16 6.58
C LEU A 97 -3.05 7.77 7.48
N VAL A 98 -3.30 9.08 7.39
CA VAL A 98 -4.36 9.76 8.19
C VAL A 98 -5.75 9.16 7.91
N SER A 99 -6.00 8.71 6.68
CA SER A 99 -7.28 8.07 6.32
C SER A 99 -7.48 6.67 6.93
N LEU A 100 -6.42 6.02 7.42
CA LEU A 100 -6.47 4.69 8.04
C LEU A 100 -6.94 4.78 9.51
N THR A 101 -8.19 5.19 9.71
CA THR A 101 -8.79 5.45 11.03
C THR A 101 -8.81 4.27 12.00
N ARG A 102 -8.54 3.05 11.52
CA ARG A 102 -8.49 1.81 12.32
C ARG A 102 -7.07 1.30 12.56
N LEU A 103 -6.05 2.00 12.09
CA LEU A 103 -4.67 1.55 12.17
C LEU A 103 -4.18 1.54 13.62
N GLU A 104 -3.80 0.36 14.11
CA GLU A 104 -3.25 0.13 15.44
C GLU A 104 -1.72 -0.07 15.37
N MET A 105 -1.21 -0.56 14.23
CA MET A 105 0.20 -0.85 14.02
C MET A 105 0.68 -0.36 12.65
N LEU A 106 1.71 0.47 12.66
CA LEU A 106 2.42 0.94 11.48
C LEU A 106 3.91 0.54 11.56
N SER A 107 4.40 -0.12 10.52
CA SER A 107 5.82 -0.42 10.35
C SER A 107 6.27 0.08 8.98
N ILE A 108 7.24 0.98 8.95
CA ILE A 108 7.83 1.46 7.69
C ILE A 108 9.32 1.14 7.69
N LYS A 109 9.78 0.44 6.65
CA LYS A 109 11.19 0.17 6.38
C LYS A 109 11.60 0.86 5.10
N VAL A 110 12.69 1.60 5.14
CA VAL A 110 13.21 2.38 4.03
C VAL A 110 14.62 1.93 3.74
N TYR A 111 14.97 1.76 2.46
CA TYR A 111 16.30 1.28 2.08
C TYR A 111 17.35 2.41 2.11
N LYS A 112 16.94 3.68 2.11
CA LYS A 112 17.79 4.86 2.31
C LYS A 112 17.12 5.86 3.26
N ASP A 113 17.89 6.78 3.83
CA ASP A 113 17.32 7.86 4.67
C ASP A 113 16.51 8.78 3.74
N GLU A 114 15.20 8.59 3.74
CA GLU A 114 14.24 9.34 2.94
C GLU A 114 13.66 10.47 3.81
N PRO A 115 14.08 11.74 3.62
CA PRO A 115 13.61 12.86 4.44
C PRO A 115 12.10 13.04 4.34
N GLY A 116 11.53 12.69 3.17
CA GLY A 116 10.10 12.72 2.91
C GLY A 116 9.32 11.88 3.92
N ILE A 117 9.73 10.65 4.19
CA ILE A 117 8.98 9.74 5.09
C ILE A 117 8.90 10.29 6.51
N ARG A 118 9.95 10.96 6.98
CA ARG A 118 9.90 11.65 8.28
C ARG A 118 8.90 12.80 8.28
N GLY A 119 8.72 13.48 7.15
CA GLY A 119 7.66 14.45 6.93
C GLY A 119 6.28 13.80 6.99
N ALA A 120 6.07 12.70 6.25
CA ALA A 120 4.79 12.00 6.23
C ALA A 120 4.35 11.51 7.62
N LEU A 121 5.30 11.00 8.40
CA LEU A 121 5.06 10.49 9.74
C LEU A 121 4.90 11.58 10.81
N ARG A 122 5.22 12.84 10.53
CA ARG A 122 5.00 13.94 11.50
C ARG A 122 3.54 14.36 11.58
N GLU A 123 2.76 14.07 10.54
CA GLU A 123 1.37 14.48 10.41
C GLU A 123 0.37 13.36 10.80
N PHE A 124 0.88 12.17 11.11
CA PHE A 124 0.14 10.97 11.52
C PHE A 124 0.32 10.70 13.02
#